data_AF-A0A9E1EBH3-F1
#
_entry.id   AF-A0A9E1EBH3-F1
#
_cell.length_a   1.000
_cell.length_b   1.000
_cell.length_c   1.000
_cell.angle_alpha   90.00
_cell.angle_beta   90.00
_cell.angle_gamma   90.00
#
_symmetry.space_group_name_H-M   'P 1'
#
loop_
_entity.id
_entity.type
_entity.pdbx_description
1 polymer ?
#
loop_
_entity_poly.entity_id
_entity_poly.type
_entity_poly.pdbx_seq_one_letter_code
_entity_poly.pdbx_strand_id
1 'polypeptide(L)'
;MKKKYFNMTLALLACAGVITMTGCGKKDPFTVYSDAAKKTAELSSMKMTYDIDMTLELAGESMDMTTSSTAKMSGMNTDDMKINMAMKVGAQGQEMDMNVYYTDGYYYADSMGTKMKYLMDLEQAQKELASTGLQTDMKKEDFKEISLEDQVLTFTIDGEKMSSLVDTAMSSFQGLVQGTDASIDIGDVKGTASVNKDGYFETSTMTVPLTMDIMGTEMKINMDMDYTYVNPGKEVTVELPDDLADYQEIDMTSAGTAGALEDPGTSAETTPEETADASESAA
;
A
#
# COMPACT_ATOMS: atom_id res chain seq x y z
N MET A 1 -15.62 26.36 -36.34
CA MET A 1 -14.17 26.37 -36.04
C MET A 1 -13.67 24.93 -35.95
N LYS A 2 -12.43 24.70 -36.40
CA LYS A 2 -11.97 23.46 -37.04
C LYS A 2 -11.61 22.34 -36.05
N LYS A 3 -12.14 21.13 -36.30
CA LYS A 3 -11.57 19.86 -35.83
C LYS A 3 -10.13 19.74 -36.35
N LYS A 4 -9.18 19.38 -35.49
CA LYS A 4 -7.85 18.91 -35.91
C LYS A 4 -7.55 17.59 -35.23
N TYR A 5 -7.58 16.56 -36.07
CA TYR A 5 -6.98 15.25 -35.89
C TYR A 5 -5.52 15.41 -35.44
N PHE A 6 -5.15 14.77 -34.33
CA PHE A 6 -3.75 14.57 -33.98
C PHE A 6 -3.32 13.23 -34.57
N ASN A 7 -2.30 13.29 -35.42
CA ASN A 7 -1.87 12.22 -36.29
C ASN A 7 -1.22 11.07 -35.50
N MET A 8 -1.61 9.87 -35.90
CA MET A 8 -0.90 8.61 -35.71
C MET A 8 0.45 8.67 -36.43
N THR A 9 1.54 8.84 -35.69
CA THR A 9 2.91 8.57 -36.16
C THR A 9 3.43 7.30 -35.52
N LEU A 10 3.34 6.23 -36.31
CA LEU A 10 4.15 5.03 -36.20
C LEU A 10 5.64 5.43 -36.37
N ALA A 11 6.43 5.31 -35.31
CA ALA A 11 7.88 5.39 -35.37
C ALA A 11 8.47 4.06 -34.85
N LEU A 12 8.72 3.15 -35.79
CA LEU A 12 9.74 2.11 -35.65
C LEU A 12 11.12 2.80 -35.55
N LEU A 13 11.81 2.66 -34.42
CA LEU A 13 13.27 2.70 -34.19
C LEU A 13 13.47 2.94 -32.67
N ALA A 14 14.12 2.11 -31.86
CA ALA A 14 15.07 1.04 -32.13
C ALA A 14 14.95 -0.04 -31.04
N CYS A 15 14.90 -1.30 -31.47
CA CYS A 15 15.41 -2.41 -30.68
C CYS A 15 16.92 -2.17 -30.46
N ALA A 16 17.28 -1.49 -29.38
CA ALA A 16 18.66 -1.33 -28.92
C ALA A 16 18.70 -1.43 -27.40
N GLY A 17 18.33 -2.62 -26.91
CA GLY A 17 18.50 -3.05 -25.54
C GLY A 17 18.88 -4.53 -25.46
N VAL A 18 19.49 -5.09 -26.51
CA VAL A 18 20.24 -6.34 -26.35
C VAL A 18 21.55 -5.94 -25.70
N ILE A 19 21.52 -5.80 -24.37
CA ILE A 19 22.72 -5.91 -23.55
C ILE A 19 23.08 -7.39 -23.58
N THR A 20 23.84 -7.81 -24.59
CA THR A 20 24.65 -9.02 -24.48
C THR A 20 25.77 -8.72 -23.49
N MET A 21 25.48 -8.77 -22.19
CA MET A 21 26.52 -8.88 -21.17
C MET A 21 26.99 -10.33 -21.13
N THR A 22 27.81 -10.71 -22.11
CA THR A 22 28.85 -11.69 -21.86
C THR A 22 29.90 -11.03 -20.97
N GLY A 23 29.64 -11.08 -19.67
CA GLY A 23 30.54 -10.68 -18.61
C GLY A 23 29.92 -11.14 -17.29
N CYS A 24 30.46 -12.21 -16.70
CA CYS A 24 30.13 -12.67 -15.35
C CYS A 24 30.58 -11.65 -14.28
N GLY A 25 30.10 -10.42 -14.35
CA GLY A 25 30.09 -9.50 -13.22
C GLY A 25 28.86 -9.80 -12.38
N LYS A 26 29.05 -10.16 -11.10
CA LYS A 26 27.92 -10.23 -10.17
C LYS A 26 27.24 -8.86 -10.16
N LYS A 27 25.94 -8.80 -10.50
CA LYS A 27 25.17 -7.55 -10.41
C LYS A 27 25.14 -7.10 -8.94
N ASP A 28 25.22 -5.79 -8.72
CA ASP A 28 25.06 -5.22 -7.37
C ASP A 28 23.66 -5.60 -6.82
N PRO A 29 23.58 -6.27 -5.66
CA PRO A 29 22.30 -6.77 -5.15
C PRO A 29 21.25 -5.67 -4.92
N PHE A 30 21.66 -4.51 -4.42
CA PHE A 30 20.75 -3.39 -4.21
C PHE A 30 20.20 -2.85 -5.53
N THR A 31 21.03 -2.74 -6.57
CA THR A 31 20.57 -2.35 -7.91
C THR A 31 19.53 -3.33 -8.45
N VAL A 32 19.73 -4.64 -8.25
CA VAL A 32 18.74 -5.66 -8.65
C VAL A 32 17.43 -5.49 -7.88
N TYR A 33 17.49 -5.24 -6.58
CA TYR A 33 16.32 -4.93 -5.76
C TYR A 33 15.59 -3.69 -6.26
N SER A 34 16.28 -2.55 -6.40
CA SER A 34 15.68 -1.27 -6.77
C SER A 34 15.06 -1.30 -8.17
N ASP A 35 15.74 -1.96 -9.12
CA ASP A 35 15.23 -2.11 -10.49
C ASP A 35 13.95 -2.98 -10.48
N ALA A 36 13.96 -4.09 -9.75
CA ALA A 36 12.80 -4.97 -9.65
C ALA A 36 11.61 -4.30 -8.94
N ALA A 37 11.87 -3.56 -7.85
CA ALA A 37 10.87 -2.80 -7.12
C ALA A 37 10.19 -1.77 -8.01
N LYS A 38 10.99 -0.92 -8.67
CA LYS A 38 10.49 0.09 -9.60
C LYS A 38 9.68 -0.54 -10.73
N LYS A 39 10.22 -1.57 -11.36
CA LYS A 39 9.58 -2.21 -12.52
C LYS A 39 8.27 -2.91 -12.15
N THR A 40 8.19 -3.48 -10.94
CA THR A 40 6.98 -4.12 -10.42
C THR A 40 5.92 -3.09 -10.02
N ALA A 41 6.33 -1.96 -9.43
CA ALA A 41 5.42 -0.85 -9.10
C ALA A 41 4.79 -0.17 -10.34
N GLU A 42 5.48 -0.20 -11.48
CA GLU A 42 5.01 0.35 -12.76
C GLU A 42 4.02 -0.58 -13.51
N LEU A 43 3.67 -1.74 -12.95
CA LEU A 43 2.67 -2.62 -13.58
C LEU A 43 1.33 -1.89 -13.69
N SER A 44 0.63 -2.08 -14.81
CA SER A 44 -0.75 -1.62 -15.02
C SER A 44 -1.79 -2.68 -14.67
N SER A 45 -1.33 -3.92 -14.50
CA SER A 45 -2.14 -5.10 -14.20
C SER A 45 -1.29 -6.09 -13.42
N MET A 46 -1.87 -6.72 -12.40
CA MET A 46 -1.18 -7.72 -11.61
C MET A 46 -2.16 -8.71 -10.97
N LYS A 47 -1.67 -9.94 -10.79
CA LYS A 47 -2.28 -10.92 -9.89
C LYS A 47 -1.26 -11.22 -8.81
N MET A 48 -1.69 -11.16 -7.56
CA MET A 48 -0.86 -11.44 -6.40
C MET A 48 -1.59 -12.41 -5.48
N THR A 49 -0.84 -13.30 -4.83
CA THR A 49 -1.29 -13.98 -3.61
C THR A 49 -0.38 -13.57 -2.47
N TYR A 50 -0.94 -13.49 -1.27
CA TYR A 50 -0.14 -13.29 -0.07
C TYR A 50 -0.71 -14.06 1.11
N ASP A 51 0.18 -14.50 1.97
CA ASP A 51 -0.10 -15.14 3.25
C ASP A 51 0.65 -14.34 4.33
N ILE A 52 -0.03 -14.00 5.42
CA ILE A 52 0.52 -13.26 6.54
C ILE A 52 0.16 -14.00 7.81
N ASP A 53 1.16 -14.51 8.50
CA ASP A 53 1.02 -15.10 9.82
C ASP A 53 1.48 -14.08 10.86
N MET A 54 0.62 -13.78 11.82
CA MET A 54 0.88 -12.84 12.90
C MET A 54 0.75 -13.55 14.24
N THR A 55 1.82 -13.53 15.03
CA THR A 55 1.80 -13.99 16.42
C THR A 55 1.92 -12.80 17.34
N LEU A 56 0.90 -12.59 18.17
CA LEU A 56 0.87 -11.60 19.24
C LEU A 56 1.19 -12.27 20.58
N GLU A 57 2.16 -11.75 21.31
CA GLU A 57 2.50 -12.19 22.67
C GLU A 57 2.24 -11.06 23.67
N LEU A 58 1.44 -11.35 24.69
CA LEU A 58 1.09 -10.43 25.76
C LEU A 58 1.07 -11.15 27.11
N ALA A 59 1.83 -10.66 28.09
CA ALA A 59 1.85 -11.20 29.46
C ALA A 59 2.07 -12.72 29.57
N GLY A 60 2.75 -13.33 28.61
CA GLY A 60 3.03 -14.78 28.55
C GLY A 60 1.93 -15.62 27.86
N GLU A 61 0.86 -14.98 27.37
CA GLU A 61 -0.12 -15.58 26.47
C GLU A 61 0.23 -15.24 25.02
N SER A 62 -0.08 -16.15 24.10
CA SER A 62 0.16 -15.99 22.67
C SER A 62 -1.13 -16.20 21.89
N MET A 63 -1.35 -15.34 20.90
CA MET A 63 -2.50 -15.39 19.98
C MET A 63 -1.99 -15.35 18.55
N ASP A 64 -2.34 -16.38 17.79
CA ASP A 64 -2.04 -16.46 16.37
C ASP A 64 -3.22 -15.97 15.53
N MET A 65 -2.89 -15.18 14.52
CA MET A 65 -3.79 -14.68 13.49
C MET A 65 -3.17 -14.95 12.13
N THR A 66 -3.97 -15.38 11.17
CA THR A 66 -3.50 -15.67 9.81
C THR A 66 -4.33 -14.85 8.83
N THR A 67 -3.73 -14.40 7.74
CA THR A 67 -4.44 -13.76 6.63
C THR A 67 -3.92 -14.33 5.34
N SER A 68 -4.78 -14.94 4.54
CA SER A 68 -4.44 -15.39 3.19
C SER A 68 -5.29 -14.63 2.17
N SER A 69 -4.73 -14.32 1.01
CA SER A 69 -5.42 -13.50 0.03
C SER A 69 -5.00 -13.81 -1.40
N THR A 70 -5.95 -13.61 -2.32
CA THR A 70 -5.69 -13.49 -3.75
C THR A 70 -6.24 -12.17 -4.25
N ALA A 71 -5.36 -11.33 -4.79
CA ALA A 71 -5.70 -10.06 -5.40
C ALA A 71 -5.49 -10.11 -6.92
N LYS A 72 -6.44 -9.58 -7.68
CA LYS A 72 -6.33 -9.26 -9.11
C LYS A 72 -6.59 -7.77 -9.29
N MET A 73 -5.73 -7.11 -10.05
CA MET A 73 -5.82 -5.69 -10.34
C MET A 73 -5.58 -5.47 -11.83
N SER A 74 -6.34 -4.55 -12.43
CA SER A 74 -6.18 -4.14 -13.83
C SER A 74 -6.51 -2.66 -13.99
N GLY A 75 -5.91 -2.01 -15.00
CA GLY A 75 -6.13 -0.59 -15.23
C GLY A 75 -5.57 0.27 -14.09
N MET A 76 -4.52 -0.18 -13.40
CA MET A 76 -3.91 0.58 -12.31
C MET A 76 -3.51 1.97 -12.81
N ASN A 77 -3.81 2.99 -12.00
CA ASN A 77 -3.59 4.41 -12.31
C ASN A 77 -4.43 4.97 -13.47
N THR A 78 -5.57 4.35 -13.77
CA THR A 78 -6.53 4.83 -14.77
C THR A 78 -7.95 4.86 -14.20
N ASP A 79 -8.86 5.61 -14.82
CA ASP A 79 -10.28 5.64 -14.42
C ASP A 79 -10.97 4.25 -14.58
N ASP A 80 -10.42 3.37 -15.43
CA ASP A 80 -10.92 2.01 -15.64
C ASP A 80 -10.36 1.00 -14.62
N MET A 81 -9.81 1.49 -13.50
CA MET A 81 -9.19 0.67 -12.48
C MET A 81 -10.19 -0.33 -11.87
N LYS A 82 -9.75 -1.59 -11.79
CA LYS A 82 -10.52 -2.67 -11.15
C LYS A 82 -9.66 -3.43 -10.18
N ILE A 83 -10.25 -3.74 -9.03
CA ILE A 83 -9.65 -4.60 -8.00
C ILE A 83 -10.67 -5.68 -7.65
N ASN A 84 -10.19 -6.92 -7.54
CA ASN A 84 -10.88 -8.00 -6.85
C ASN A 84 -9.87 -8.63 -5.89
N MET A 85 -10.18 -8.59 -4.60
CA MET A 85 -9.36 -9.17 -3.54
C MET A 85 -10.24 -10.07 -2.67
N ALA A 86 -9.94 -11.36 -2.68
CA ALA A 86 -10.55 -12.34 -1.80
C ALA A 86 -9.58 -12.64 -0.67
N MET A 87 -9.99 -12.39 0.56
CA MET A 87 -9.22 -12.55 1.78
C MET A 87 -9.88 -13.56 2.71
N LYS A 88 -9.07 -14.31 3.43
CA LYS A 88 -9.47 -15.17 4.53
C LYS A 88 -8.63 -14.84 5.74
N VAL A 89 -9.30 -14.43 6.82
CA VAL A 89 -8.68 -14.06 8.09
C VAL A 89 -8.99 -15.15 9.10
N GLY A 90 -7.95 -15.74 9.68
CA GLY A 90 -8.02 -16.71 10.76
C GLY A 90 -7.62 -16.08 12.09
N ALA A 91 -8.36 -16.39 13.16
CA ALA A 91 -7.96 -16.04 14.53
C ALA A 91 -8.54 -17.09 15.49
N GLN A 92 -7.75 -17.56 16.46
CA GLN A 92 -8.22 -18.48 17.50
C GLN A 92 -8.93 -19.74 16.97
N GLY A 93 -8.55 -20.23 15.78
CA GLY A 93 -9.16 -21.40 15.13
C GLY A 93 -10.51 -21.14 14.45
N GLN A 94 -10.95 -19.88 14.35
CA GLN A 94 -12.08 -19.45 13.52
C GLN A 94 -11.56 -18.78 12.26
N GLU A 95 -12.23 -19.02 11.12
CA GLU A 95 -11.93 -18.37 9.85
C GLU A 95 -13.09 -17.48 9.42
N MET A 96 -12.77 -16.34 8.81
CA MET A 96 -13.72 -15.39 8.25
C MET A 96 -13.28 -15.03 6.83
N ASP A 97 -14.21 -15.18 5.88
CA ASP A 97 -14.00 -14.71 4.52
C ASP A 97 -14.39 -13.23 4.40
N MET A 98 -13.53 -12.47 3.73
CA MET A 98 -13.74 -11.07 3.40
C MET A 98 -13.42 -10.85 1.93
N ASN A 99 -14.27 -10.14 1.21
CA ASN A 99 -14.02 -9.81 -0.19
C ASN A 99 -14.07 -8.30 -0.38
N VAL A 100 -13.12 -7.78 -1.14
CA VAL A 100 -12.99 -6.37 -1.48
C VAL A 100 -12.99 -6.22 -2.99
N TYR A 101 -13.75 -5.26 -3.48
CA TYR A 101 -13.80 -4.91 -4.90
C TYR A 101 -13.67 -3.40 -5.08
N TYR A 102 -13.10 -3.01 -6.21
CA TYR A 102 -13.08 -1.61 -6.65
C TYR A 102 -13.42 -1.57 -8.13
N THR A 103 -14.37 -0.70 -8.51
CA THR A 103 -14.72 -0.39 -9.91
C THR A 103 -15.51 0.91 -9.94
N ASP A 104 -15.41 1.67 -11.02
CA ASP A 104 -16.27 2.82 -11.31
C ASP A 104 -16.32 3.88 -10.18
N GLY A 105 -15.22 4.06 -9.44
CA GLY A 105 -15.12 5.01 -8.32
C GLY A 105 -15.81 4.57 -7.04
N TYR A 106 -16.19 3.29 -6.93
CA TYR A 106 -16.76 2.69 -5.73
C TYR A 106 -15.84 1.63 -5.14
N TYR A 107 -15.69 1.70 -3.83
CA TYR A 107 -15.14 0.63 -3.02
C TYR A 107 -16.28 -0.24 -2.49
N TYR A 108 -16.10 -1.56 -2.53
CA TYR A 108 -17.06 -2.55 -2.07
C TYR A 108 -16.40 -3.49 -1.08
N ALA A 109 -17.05 -3.73 0.05
CA ALA A 109 -16.64 -4.73 1.03
C ALA A 109 -17.80 -5.69 1.32
N ASP A 110 -17.49 -6.99 1.30
CA ASP A 110 -18.33 -8.06 1.80
C ASP A 110 -17.60 -8.75 2.94
N SER A 111 -18.14 -8.64 4.15
CA SER A 111 -17.63 -9.35 5.31
C SER A 111 -18.80 -10.04 6.02
N MET A 112 -18.71 -11.36 6.13
CA MET A 112 -19.75 -12.19 6.77
C MET A 112 -21.17 -11.95 6.20
N GLY A 113 -21.29 -11.65 4.90
CA GLY A 113 -22.56 -11.35 4.23
C GLY A 113 -23.09 -9.93 4.46
N THR A 114 -22.35 -9.10 5.21
CA THR A 114 -22.60 -7.66 5.29
C THR A 114 -21.94 -7.00 4.09
N LYS A 115 -22.77 -6.57 3.13
CA LYS A 115 -22.33 -5.96 1.87
C LYS A 115 -22.53 -4.46 1.89
N MET A 116 -21.42 -3.72 1.82
CA MET A 116 -21.40 -2.27 1.86
C MET A 116 -20.53 -1.70 0.75
N LYS A 117 -20.93 -0.55 0.22
CA LYS A 117 -20.15 0.21 -0.76
C LYS A 117 -20.08 1.68 -0.37
N TYR A 118 -19.03 2.37 -0.80
CA TYR A 118 -18.93 3.81 -0.65
C TYR A 118 -18.13 4.41 -1.80
N LEU A 119 -18.35 5.70 -2.04
CA LEU A 119 -17.60 6.45 -3.03
C LEU A 119 -16.15 6.59 -2.57
N MET A 120 -15.23 6.18 -3.44
CA MET A 120 -13.79 6.32 -3.26
C MET A 120 -13.20 6.70 -4.61
N ASP A 121 -12.76 7.94 -4.74
CA ASP A 121 -12.09 8.39 -5.95
C ASP A 121 -10.76 7.63 -6.19
N LEU A 122 -10.25 7.73 -7.41
CA LEU A 122 -9.04 7.03 -7.83
C LEU A 122 -7.82 7.44 -7.00
N GLU A 123 -7.71 8.71 -6.59
CA GLU A 123 -6.58 9.22 -5.81
C GLU A 123 -6.54 8.57 -4.42
N GLN A 124 -7.71 8.47 -3.77
CA GLN A 124 -7.85 7.78 -2.49
C GLN A 124 -7.54 6.27 -2.64
N ALA A 125 -8.07 5.62 -3.66
CA ALA A 125 -7.80 4.20 -3.93
C ALA A 125 -6.29 3.94 -4.16
N GLN A 126 -5.63 4.83 -4.91
CA GLN A 126 -4.18 4.77 -5.13
C GLN A 126 -3.41 4.96 -3.83
N LYS A 127 -3.84 5.89 -2.97
CA LYS A 127 -3.22 6.14 -1.67
C LYS A 127 -3.35 4.91 -0.75
N GLU A 128 -4.51 4.27 -0.71
CA GLU A 128 -4.71 3.01 0.04
C GLU A 128 -3.84 1.88 -0.51
N LEU A 129 -3.73 1.74 -1.82
CA LEU A 129 -2.82 0.75 -2.41
C LEU A 129 -1.36 1.02 -2.10
N ALA A 130 -0.93 2.28 -2.11
CA ALA A 130 0.42 2.66 -1.73
C ALA A 130 0.71 2.33 -0.25
N SER A 131 -0.27 2.52 0.65
CA SER A 131 -0.10 2.25 2.08
C SER A 131 0.01 0.76 2.42
N THR A 132 -0.43 -0.14 1.52
CA THR A 132 -0.23 -1.61 1.70
C THR A 132 1.24 -2.05 1.63
N GLY A 133 2.19 -1.15 1.36
CA GLY A 133 3.62 -1.48 1.29
C GLY A 133 4.04 -2.15 -0.01
N LEU A 134 3.13 -2.30 -0.99
CA LEU A 134 3.45 -2.80 -2.33
C LEU A 134 4.41 -1.88 -3.12
N GLN A 135 4.59 -0.64 -2.64
CA GLN A 135 5.46 0.38 -3.25
C GLN A 135 6.33 1.04 -2.18
N THR A 136 7.37 0.36 -1.70
CA THR A 136 8.34 0.97 -0.78
C THR A 136 9.57 1.47 -1.56
N ASP A 137 9.79 2.78 -1.52
CA ASP A 137 11.00 3.43 -2.06
C ASP A 137 12.15 3.28 -1.05
N MET A 138 12.62 2.04 -0.87
CA MET A 138 13.71 1.71 0.04
C MET A 138 15.04 2.17 -0.55
N LYS A 139 15.84 2.86 0.27
CA LYS A 139 17.18 3.33 -0.08
C LYS A 139 18.23 2.33 0.36
N LYS A 140 19.43 2.43 -0.21
CA LYS A 140 20.53 1.51 0.11
C LYS A 140 20.89 1.56 1.59
N GLU A 141 20.79 2.75 2.20
CA GLU A 141 21.11 2.99 3.60
C GLU A 141 20.13 2.32 4.57
N ASP A 142 18.94 1.93 4.09
CA ASP A 142 17.93 1.23 4.89
C ASP A 142 18.27 -0.26 5.04
N PHE A 143 19.18 -0.79 4.22
CA PHE A 143 19.63 -2.18 4.30
C PHE A 143 20.88 -2.28 5.19
N LYS A 144 20.78 -3.08 6.26
CA LYS A 144 21.97 -3.55 7.00
C LYS A 144 22.80 -4.47 6.12
N GLU A 145 22.13 -5.39 5.43
CA GLU A 145 22.74 -6.37 4.54
C GLU A 145 21.84 -6.65 3.34
N ILE A 146 22.44 -6.84 2.17
CA ILE A 146 21.75 -7.34 0.98
C ILE A 146 22.72 -8.14 0.11
N SER A 147 22.29 -9.32 -0.33
CA SER A 147 23.07 -10.24 -1.14
C SER A 147 22.23 -10.83 -2.27
N LEU A 148 22.89 -11.36 -3.30
CA LEU A 148 22.25 -11.93 -4.47
C LEU A 148 22.89 -13.28 -4.81
N GLU A 149 22.07 -14.32 -4.86
CA GLU A 149 22.44 -15.68 -5.27
C GLU A 149 21.33 -16.26 -6.16
N ASP A 150 21.66 -16.74 -7.36
CA ASP A 150 20.72 -17.37 -8.29
C ASP A 150 19.40 -16.59 -8.55
N GLN A 151 19.49 -15.25 -8.61
CA GLN A 151 18.35 -14.30 -8.74
C GLN A 151 17.43 -14.19 -7.51
N VAL A 152 17.86 -14.76 -6.38
CA VAL A 152 17.24 -14.56 -5.08
C VAL A 152 18.07 -13.53 -4.31
N LEU A 153 17.40 -12.45 -3.92
CA LEU A 153 17.90 -11.46 -2.99
C LEU A 153 17.65 -11.96 -1.58
N THR A 154 18.65 -11.85 -0.71
CA THR A 154 18.50 -12.05 0.74
C THR A 154 18.92 -10.78 1.43
N PHE A 155 18.07 -10.22 2.29
CA PHE A 155 18.26 -8.91 2.88
C PHE A 155 17.91 -8.84 4.36
N THR A 156 18.53 -7.89 5.04
CA THR A 156 18.14 -7.40 6.37
C THR A 156 17.98 -5.89 6.29
N ILE A 157 16.77 -5.41 6.55
CA ILE A 157 16.43 -3.99 6.62
C ILE A 157 16.54 -3.54 8.07
N ASP A 158 17.09 -2.34 8.26
CA ASP A 158 17.30 -1.69 9.53
C ASP A 158 15.96 -1.19 10.10
N GLY A 159 15.45 -1.86 11.14
CA GLY A 159 14.17 -1.52 11.76
C GLY A 159 14.10 -0.07 12.25
N GLU A 160 15.21 0.45 12.76
CA GLU A 160 15.35 1.82 13.26
C GLU A 160 15.20 2.88 12.16
N LYS A 161 15.44 2.51 10.90
CA LYS A 161 15.33 3.41 9.74
C LYS A 161 13.96 3.41 9.09
N MET A 162 13.06 2.52 9.53
CA MET A 162 11.69 2.46 9.04
C MET A 162 10.75 3.42 9.80
N SER A 163 11.28 4.54 10.30
CA SER A 163 10.53 5.50 11.13
C SER A 163 9.29 6.06 10.42
N SER A 164 9.33 6.23 9.10
CA SER A 164 8.16 6.68 8.33
C SER A 164 7.01 5.66 8.33
N LEU A 165 7.34 4.37 8.32
CA LEU A 165 6.36 3.29 8.43
C LEU A 165 5.80 3.23 9.85
N VAL A 166 6.65 3.44 10.87
CA VAL A 166 6.24 3.58 12.27
C VAL A 166 5.29 4.75 12.45
N ASP A 167 5.62 5.94 11.92
CA ASP A 167 4.78 7.13 12.03
C ASP A 167 3.41 6.94 11.38
N THR A 168 3.38 6.28 10.23
CA THR A 168 2.13 5.95 9.53
C THR A 168 1.30 4.96 10.35
N ALA A 169 1.91 3.87 10.81
CA ALA A 169 1.25 2.86 11.64
C ALA A 169 0.74 3.47 12.96
N MET A 170 1.55 4.31 13.63
CA MET A 170 1.18 5.03 14.84
C MET A 170 0.03 6.00 14.60
N SER A 171 0.01 6.72 13.48
CA SER A 171 -1.08 7.64 13.15
C SER A 171 -2.42 6.90 13.01
N SER A 172 -2.42 5.76 12.30
CA SER A 172 -3.60 4.90 12.20
C SER A 172 -3.99 4.29 13.55
N PHE A 173 -3.00 3.90 14.37
CA PHE A 173 -3.21 3.29 15.67
C PHE A 173 -3.73 4.28 16.72
N GLN A 174 -3.23 5.52 16.76
CA GLN A 174 -3.70 6.58 17.67
C GLN A 174 -5.19 6.88 17.48
N GLY A 175 -5.69 6.80 16.25
CA GLY A 175 -7.13 6.89 15.95
C GLY A 175 -7.96 5.79 16.64
N LEU A 176 -7.36 4.63 16.91
CA LEU A 176 -8.01 3.49 17.55
C LEU A 176 -7.89 3.51 19.09
N VAL A 177 -6.76 3.99 19.63
CA VAL A 177 -6.47 3.94 21.09
C VAL A 177 -6.78 5.22 21.87
N GLN A 178 -7.51 6.18 21.27
CA GLN A 178 -8.08 7.39 21.90
C GLN A 178 -7.10 8.16 22.82
N GLY A 179 -5.86 8.39 22.37
CA GLY A 179 -4.88 9.21 23.10
C GLY A 179 -4.17 8.50 24.25
N THR A 180 -4.17 7.16 24.26
CA THR A 180 -3.29 6.37 25.14
C THR A 180 -1.84 6.50 24.67
N ASP A 181 -0.93 6.81 25.58
CA ASP A 181 0.51 6.80 25.29
C ASP A 181 0.92 5.38 24.88
N ALA A 182 1.35 5.24 23.63
CA ALA A 182 1.85 4.01 23.05
C ALA A 182 3.13 4.28 22.26
N SER A 183 4.09 3.36 22.31
CA SER A 183 5.27 3.36 21.45
C SER A 183 5.31 2.10 20.60
N ILE A 184 5.88 2.21 19.40
CA ILE A 184 6.09 1.09 18.49
C ILE A 184 7.57 1.07 18.11
N ASP A 185 8.21 -0.07 18.33
CA ASP A 185 9.57 -0.37 17.90
C ASP A 185 9.52 -1.49 16.86
N ILE A 186 10.13 -1.27 15.69
CA ILE A 186 10.28 -2.30 14.66
C ILE A 186 11.71 -2.83 14.75
N GLY A 187 11.85 -4.14 14.94
CA GLY A 187 13.15 -4.80 14.88
C GLY A 187 13.62 -5.01 13.44
N ASP A 188 14.78 -5.62 13.29
CA ASP A 188 15.35 -5.86 11.95
C ASP A 188 14.46 -6.77 11.11
N VAL A 189 14.06 -6.28 9.95
CA VAL A 189 13.23 -7.03 9.00
C VAL A 189 14.13 -7.89 8.14
N LYS A 190 13.87 -9.18 8.15
CA LYS A 190 14.63 -10.16 7.35
C LYS A 190 13.77 -10.67 6.23
N GLY A 191 14.34 -10.84 5.06
CA GLY A 191 13.55 -11.34 3.95
C GLY A 191 14.35 -11.88 2.79
N THR A 192 13.61 -12.52 1.89
CA THR A 192 14.12 -12.94 0.58
C THR A 192 13.19 -12.44 -0.51
N ALA A 193 13.72 -12.16 -1.70
CA ALA A 193 12.89 -11.83 -2.86
C ALA A 193 13.49 -12.44 -4.12
N SER A 194 12.67 -13.15 -4.91
CA SER A 194 13.10 -13.69 -6.20
C SER A 194 12.78 -12.72 -7.32
N VAL A 195 13.71 -12.58 -8.26
CA VAL A 195 13.54 -11.74 -9.46
C VAL A 195 13.50 -12.64 -10.68
N ASN A 196 12.44 -12.52 -11.48
CA ASN A 196 12.30 -13.31 -12.70
C ASN A 196 13.20 -12.79 -13.83
N LYS A 197 13.26 -13.53 -14.95
CA LYS A 197 14.12 -13.17 -16.10
C LYS A 197 13.78 -11.83 -16.73
N ASP A 198 12.52 -11.40 -16.59
CA ASP A 198 12.04 -10.13 -17.09
C ASP A 198 12.33 -8.98 -16.11
N GLY A 199 12.90 -9.27 -14.93
CA GLY A 199 13.30 -8.27 -13.95
C GLY A 199 12.17 -7.82 -13.01
N TYR A 200 11.10 -8.59 -12.88
CA TYR A 200 10.03 -8.35 -11.90
C TYR A 200 10.26 -9.18 -10.64
N PHE A 201 9.75 -8.72 -9.50
CA PHE A 201 9.59 -9.61 -8.35
C PHE A 201 8.60 -10.74 -8.67
N GLU A 202 8.94 -11.95 -8.26
CA GLU A 202 8.08 -13.14 -8.45
C GLU A 202 7.60 -13.67 -7.09
N THR A 203 8.50 -13.74 -6.11
CA THR A 203 8.16 -14.05 -4.72
C THR A 203 8.89 -13.11 -3.76
N SER A 204 8.31 -12.88 -2.59
CA SER A 204 8.96 -12.18 -1.48
C SER A 204 8.56 -12.82 -0.17
N THR A 205 9.50 -13.01 0.74
CA THR A 205 9.23 -13.45 2.12
C THR A 205 9.83 -12.43 3.07
N MET A 206 9.12 -12.08 4.13
CA MET A 206 9.55 -11.09 5.12
C MET A 206 9.11 -11.49 6.52
N THR A 207 10.04 -11.45 7.48
CA THR A 207 9.74 -11.52 8.91
C THR A 207 9.94 -10.13 9.50
N VAL A 208 8.87 -9.58 10.06
CA VAL A 208 8.83 -8.26 10.69
C VAL A 208 8.54 -8.45 12.18
N PRO A 209 9.55 -8.33 13.06
CA PRO A 209 9.33 -8.28 14.50
C PRO A 209 8.98 -6.85 14.93
N LEU A 210 7.92 -6.70 15.72
CA LEU A 210 7.49 -5.44 16.33
C LEU A 210 7.35 -5.63 17.83
N THR A 211 7.66 -4.56 18.55
CA THR A 211 7.36 -4.43 19.98
C THR A 211 6.52 -3.17 20.16
N MET A 212 5.41 -3.30 20.86
CA MET A 212 4.54 -2.18 21.19
C MET A 212 4.48 -2.06 22.71
N ASP A 213 4.66 -0.86 23.25
CA ASP A 213 4.36 -0.57 24.64
C ASP A 213 3.06 0.22 24.70
N ILE A 214 2.10 -0.24 25.50
CA ILE A 214 0.88 0.50 25.80
C ILE A 214 0.78 0.63 27.32
N MET A 215 0.86 1.85 27.84
CA MET A 215 0.80 2.12 29.28
C MET A 215 1.80 1.29 30.12
N GLY A 216 3.01 1.04 29.61
CA GLY A 216 4.03 0.24 30.29
C GLY A 216 3.82 -1.28 30.19
N THR A 217 2.90 -1.72 29.33
CA THR A 217 2.69 -3.13 29.00
C THR A 217 3.28 -3.42 27.63
N GLU A 218 4.35 -4.22 27.62
CA GLU A 218 5.02 -4.66 26.40
C GLU A 218 4.20 -5.77 25.72
N MET A 219 3.94 -5.58 24.43
CA MET A 219 3.35 -6.57 23.53
C MET A 219 4.34 -6.83 22.40
N LYS A 220 4.58 -8.10 22.08
CA LYS A 220 5.43 -8.48 20.93
C LYS A 220 4.54 -8.98 19.81
N ILE A 221 4.81 -8.54 18.59
CA ILE A 221 4.09 -8.93 17.40
C ILE A 221 5.13 -9.40 16.41
N ASN A 222 5.10 -10.68 16.04
CA ASN A 222 5.90 -11.20 14.93
C ASN A 222 4.97 -11.36 13.74
N MET A 223 5.36 -10.79 12.59
CA MET A 223 4.65 -10.95 11.33
C MET A 223 5.55 -11.67 10.33
N ASP A 224 5.14 -12.83 9.87
CA ASP A 224 5.72 -13.53 8.74
C ASP A 224 4.83 -13.30 7.53
N MET A 225 5.41 -12.82 6.43
CA MET A 225 4.68 -12.42 5.23
C MET A 225 5.28 -13.12 4.01
N ASP A 226 4.44 -13.78 3.24
CA ASP A 226 4.77 -14.42 1.97
C ASP A 226 3.96 -13.78 0.85
N TYR A 227 4.62 -13.32 -0.20
CA TYR A 227 4.01 -12.71 -1.37
C TYR A 227 4.42 -13.46 -2.64
N THR A 228 3.48 -13.65 -3.55
CA THR A 228 3.73 -14.19 -4.89
C THR A 228 3.05 -13.34 -5.95
N TYR A 229 3.84 -12.82 -6.89
CA TYR A 229 3.36 -12.13 -8.08
C TYR A 229 3.17 -13.16 -9.20
N VAL A 230 1.92 -13.39 -9.59
CA VAL A 230 1.58 -14.43 -10.57
C VAL A 230 1.69 -13.87 -11.98
N ASN A 231 2.73 -14.30 -12.71
CA ASN A 231 3.02 -13.88 -14.08
C ASN A 231 3.09 -12.34 -14.24
N PRO A 232 3.94 -11.63 -13.48
CA PRO A 232 4.05 -10.18 -13.56
C PRO A 232 4.41 -9.72 -14.98
N GLY A 233 3.87 -8.58 -15.39
CA GLY A 233 4.02 -8.03 -16.75
C GLY A 233 3.05 -8.64 -17.78
N LYS A 234 2.16 -9.56 -17.37
CA LYS A 234 1.03 -10.03 -18.18
C LYS A 234 -0.25 -9.30 -17.81
N GLU A 235 -1.14 -9.20 -18.79
CA GLU A 235 -2.49 -8.67 -18.59
C GLU A 235 -3.32 -9.65 -17.75
N VAL A 236 -4.03 -9.12 -16.77
CA VAL A 236 -4.89 -9.84 -15.83
C VAL A 236 -6.31 -9.35 -16.04
N THR A 237 -7.22 -10.31 -16.25
CA THR A 237 -8.65 -10.03 -16.25
C THR A 237 -9.17 -10.05 -14.83
N VAL A 238 -9.76 -8.93 -14.40
CA VAL A 238 -10.47 -8.81 -13.13
C VAL A 238 -11.94 -9.16 -13.35
N GLU A 239 -12.40 -10.17 -12.61
CA GLU A 239 -13.80 -10.59 -12.57
C GLU A 239 -14.45 -9.92 -11.36
N LEU A 240 -15.60 -9.27 -11.54
CA LEU A 240 -16.36 -8.64 -10.47
C LEU A 240 -17.63 -9.48 -10.21
N PRO A 241 -18.18 -9.48 -8.99
CA PRO A 241 -19.38 -10.24 -8.71
C PRO A 241 -20.60 -9.59 -9.38
N ASP A 242 -21.58 -10.39 -9.77
CA ASP A 242 -22.78 -9.91 -10.48
C ASP A 242 -23.75 -9.12 -9.57
N ASP A 243 -23.56 -9.21 -8.25
CA ASP A 243 -24.44 -8.66 -7.23
C ASP A 243 -23.93 -7.35 -6.61
N LEU A 244 -22.97 -6.65 -7.26
CA LEU A 244 -22.50 -5.33 -6.80
C LEU A 244 -23.64 -4.31 -6.61
N ALA A 245 -24.76 -4.46 -7.32
CA ALA A 245 -25.94 -3.63 -7.18
C ALA A 245 -26.66 -3.79 -5.82
N ASP A 246 -26.47 -4.93 -5.14
CA ASP A 246 -27.10 -5.25 -3.87
C ASP A 246 -26.34 -4.67 -2.65
N TYR A 247 -25.14 -4.11 -2.89
CA TYR A 247 -24.32 -3.52 -1.83
C TYR A 247 -24.94 -2.22 -1.33
N GLN A 248 -25.04 -2.10 -0.01
CA GLN A 248 -25.63 -0.93 0.63
C GLN A 248 -24.65 0.24 0.61
N GLU A 249 -25.09 1.37 0.05
CA GLU A 249 -24.27 2.57 0.00
C GLU A 249 -24.20 3.24 1.38
N ILE A 250 -22.98 3.50 1.85
CA ILE A 250 -22.72 4.26 3.07
C ILE A 250 -21.98 5.55 2.75
N ASP A 251 -22.28 6.60 3.52
CA ASP A 251 -21.62 7.89 3.38
C ASP A 251 -20.48 8.03 4.40
N MET A 252 -19.26 7.79 3.93
CA MET A 252 -18.04 7.90 4.75
C MET A 252 -17.70 9.36 5.12
N THR A 253 -18.31 10.37 4.49
CA THR A 253 -18.09 11.78 4.87
C THR A 253 -18.62 12.09 6.27
N SER A 254 -19.64 11.35 6.71
CA SER A 254 -20.21 11.45 8.06
C SER A 254 -19.38 10.74 9.13
N ALA A 255 -18.53 9.78 8.74
CA ALA A 255 -17.60 9.08 9.64
C ALA A 255 -16.29 9.87 9.87
N GLY A 256 -16.02 10.90 9.06
CA GLY A 256 -14.78 11.69 9.03
C GLY A 256 -14.71 12.92 9.94
N THR A 257 -15.58 13.09 10.94
CA THR A 257 -15.42 14.17 11.95
C THR A 257 -14.46 13.84 13.10
N ALA A 258 -13.74 12.73 13.01
CA ALA A 258 -12.55 12.46 13.81
C ALA A 258 -11.36 12.15 12.87
N GLY A 259 -10.61 13.19 12.48
CA GLY A 259 -9.35 12.99 11.73
C GLY A 259 -9.14 13.85 10.48
N ALA A 260 -9.97 14.86 10.22
CA ALA A 260 -9.58 15.90 9.26
C ALA A 260 -8.41 16.71 9.85
N LEU A 261 -7.19 16.35 9.44
CA LEU A 261 -6.02 17.20 9.54
C LEU A 261 -6.33 18.49 8.78
N GLU A 262 -6.71 19.53 9.50
CA GLU A 262 -6.61 20.90 8.98
C GLU A 262 -5.13 21.21 8.79
N ASP A 263 -4.75 21.44 7.54
CA ASP A 263 -3.46 21.98 7.12
C ASP A 263 -3.22 23.34 7.81
N PRO A 264 -2.23 23.50 8.71
CA PRO A 264 -1.86 24.79 9.26
C PRO A 264 -0.93 25.49 8.26
N GLY A 265 -1.47 25.84 7.10
CA GLY A 265 -0.64 26.12 5.92
C GLY A 265 -1.20 27.10 4.91
N THR A 266 -2.12 28.00 5.26
CA THR A 266 -2.37 29.19 4.45
C THR A 266 -2.61 30.40 5.32
N SER A 267 -1.55 31.21 5.44
CA SER A 267 -1.60 32.61 5.84
C SER A 267 -2.56 33.37 4.93
N ALA A 268 -3.78 33.62 5.40
CA ALA A 268 -4.63 34.64 4.79
C ALA A 268 -4.07 36.02 5.16
N GLU A 269 -3.34 36.58 4.21
CA GLU A 269 -2.93 37.98 4.15
C GLU A 269 -4.19 38.86 4.24
N THR A 270 -4.46 39.47 5.39
CA THR A 270 -5.52 40.47 5.52
C THR A 270 -5.03 41.79 4.93
N THR A 271 -5.41 42.07 3.69
CA THR A 271 -5.37 43.44 3.16
C THR A 271 -6.45 44.27 3.87
N PRO A 272 -6.13 45.46 4.41
CA PRO A 272 -7.14 46.29 5.07
C PRO A 272 -7.99 47.01 4.02
N GLU A 273 -9.30 46.76 4.06
CA GLU A 273 -10.26 47.50 3.26
C GLU A 273 -10.50 48.88 3.89
N GLU A 274 -10.16 49.89 3.11
CA GLU A 274 -10.41 51.30 3.34
C GLU A 274 -11.91 51.58 3.23
N THR A 275 -12.55 52.00 4.32
CA THR A 275 -13.84 52.72 4.23
C THR A 275 -13.74 54.05 4.96
N ALA A 276 -13.56 55.09 4.16
CA ALA A 276 -13.92 56.45 4.50
C ALA A 276 -15.46 56.60 4.41
N ASP A 277 -16.09 57.14 5.45
CA ASP A 277 -16.59 58.53 5.49
C ASP A 277 -17.87 58.70 6.36
N ALA A 278 -17.91 59.87 7.01
CA ALA A 278 -19.05 60.69 7.43
C ALA A 278 -19.95 60.17 8.57
N SER A 279 -19.82 60.75 9.77
CA SER A 279 -20.68 61.82 10.34
C SER A 279 -22.08 61.31 10.71
N GLU A 280 -22.64 61.48 11.91
CA GLU A 280 -22.85 62.72 12.66
C GLU A 280 -23.60 62.37 13.97
N SER A 281 -23.59 63.30 14.94
CA SER A 281 -24.61 63.54 15.98
C SER A 281 -24.41 63.01 17.42
N ALA A 282 -24.06 63.98 18.29
CA ALA A 282 -24.61 64.30 19.64
C ALA A 282 -24.53 63.22 20.76
N ALA A 283 -24.15 63.52 22.00
CA ALA A 283 -24.02 64.76 22.76
C ALA A 283 -22.94 64.63 23.85
#